data_AF-N0CVB9-F1
#
_entry.id   AF-N0CVB9-F1
#
_cell.length_a   1.000
_cell.length_b   1.000
_cell.length_c   1.000
_cell.angle_alpha   90.00
_cell.angle_beta   90.00
_cell.angle_gamma   90.00
#
_symmetry.space_group_name_H-M   'P 1'
#
loop_
_entity.id
_entity.type
_entity.pdbx_description
1 polymer ?
#
loop_
_entity_poly.entity_id
_entity_poly.type
_entity_poly.pdbx_seq_one_letter_code
_entity_poly.pdbx_strand_id
1 'polypeptide(L)'
;MAASHSACWWLVMQVKRMDEVVDSIEAGWRGPTAKAYRALHRDAALEAVRIQQIMQLLALGVRLSEDGFTKQELETLDQFRRVQVDVDIKAAADTLSTPAAAGNPPAPRSRLDSL
;
A
#
# COMPACT_ATOMS: atom_id res chain seq x y z
N MET A 1 -3.71 -19.44 9.57
CA MET A 1 -4.30 -18.73 8.41
C MET A 1 -4.51 -17.22 8.62
N ALA A 2 -4.85 -16.73 9.82
CA ALA A 2 -5.09 -15.29 10.08
C ALA A 2 -3.86 -14.38 9.90
N ALA A 3 -2.68 -14.81 10.36
CA ALA A 3 -1.48 -13.96 10.40
C ALA A 3 -1.01 -13.41 9.04
N SER A 4 -1.14 -14.19 7.96
CA SER A 4 -0.68 -13.78 6.61
C SER A 4 -1.61 -12.74 5.97
N HIS A 5 -2.93 -12.88 6.18
CA HIS A 5 -3.91 -11.86 5.78
C HIS A 5 -3.74 -10.59 6.63
N SER A 6 -3.48 -10.73 7.93
CA SER A 6 -3.21 -9.61 8.83
C SER A 6 -1.96 -8.80 8.42
N ALA A 7 -0.88 -9.46 8.02
CA ALA A 7 0.35 -8.80 7.58
C ALA A 7 0.15 -8.00 6.27
N CYS A 8 -0.56 -8.61 5.32
CA CYS A 8 -0.89 -8.00 4.02
C CYS A 8 -1.75 -6.74 4.20
N TRP A 9 -2.74 -6.82 5.08
CA TRP A 9 -3.63 -5.71 5.43
C TRP A 9 -2.90 -4.61 6.21
N TRP A 10 -1.99 -4.98 7.11
CA TRP A 10 -1.21 -4.02 7.91
C TRP A 10 -0.34 -3.11 7.04
N LEU A 11 0.31 -3.64 6.00
CA LEU A 11 1.12 -2.83 5.08
C LEU A 11 0.28 -1.77 4.35
N VAL A 12 -0.91 -2.14 3.85
CA VAL A 12 -1.83 -1.20 3.19
C VAL A 12 -2.30 -0.11 4.15
N MET A 13 -2.68 -0.51 5.37
CA MET A 13 -3.06 0.42 6.43
C MET A 13 -1.95 1.41 6.76
N GLN A 14 -0.70 0.95 6.81
CA GLN A 14 0.43 1.78 7.17
C GLN A 14 0.76 2.81 6.08
N VAL A 15 0.65 2.44 4.80
CA VAL A 15 0.81 3.37 3.67
C VAL A 15 -0.25 4.46 3.71
N LYS A 16 -1.53 4.09 3.92
CA LYS A 16 -2.62 5.06 4.07
C LYS A 16 -2.43 6.01 5.26
N ARG A 17 -1.97 5.46 6.39
CA ARG A 17 -1.68 6.27 7.57
C ARG A 17 -0.53 7.23 7.35
N MET A 18 0.47 6.84 6.55
CA MET A 18 1.52 7.75 6.11
C MET A 18 0.92 8.87 5.25
N ASP A 19 0.05 8.55 4.29
CA ASP A 19 -0.63 9.52 3.41
C ASP A 19 -1.42 10.59 4.20
N GLU A 20 -2.20 10.17 5.21
CA GLU A 20 -2.96 11.11 6.06
C GLU A 20 -2.05 12.08 6.85
N VAL A 21 -0.94 11.58 7.39
CA VAL A 21 0.03 12.43 8.10
C VAL A 21 0.66 13.43 7.13
N VAL A 22 0.94 12.98 5.91
CA VAL A 22 1.53 13.79 4.85
C VAL A 22 0.60 14.89 4.39
N ASP A 23 -0.66 14.58 4.13
CA ASP A 23 -1.68 15.56 3.76
C ASP A 23 -1.79 16.68 4.82
N SER A 24 -1.68 16.31 6.09
CA SER A 24 -1.70 17.27 7.20
C SER A 24 -0.48 18.20 7.24
N ILE A 25 0.70 17.72 6.83
CA ILE A 25 1.96 18.50 6.81
C ILE A 25 2.05 19.32 5.53
N GLU A 26 1.62 18.79 4.39
CA GLU A 26 1.61 19.47 3.10
C GLU A 26 0.67 20.68 3.07
N ALA A 27 -0.39 20.69 3.88
CA ALA A 27 -1.22 21.87 4.05
C ALA A 27 -0.40 23.14 4.39
N GLY A 28 0.75 22.97 5.05
CA GLY A 28 1.71 24.04 5.34
C GLY A 28 2.91 24.15 4.37
N TRP A 29 3.17 23.16 3.53
CA TRP A 29 4.31 23.13 2.61
C TRP A 29 3.85 23.37 1.17
N ARG A 30 4.00 24.61 0.68
CA ARG A 30 3.79 24.94 -0.73
C ARG A 30 5.15 25.04 -1.44
N GLY A 31 5.28 24.37 -2.58
CA GLY A 31 6.43 24.56 -3.49
C GLY A 31 7.19 23.28 -3.87
N PRO A 32 8.44 23.42 -4.38
CA PRO A 32 9.24 22.31 -4.93
C PRO A 32 9.45 21.14 -3.95
N THR A 33 9.55 21.41 -2.65
CA THR A 33 9.72 20.38 -1.60
C THR A 33 8.51 19.46 -1.50
N ALA A 34 7.28 19.98 -1.55
CA ALA A 34 6.06 19.18 -1.55
C ALA A 34 6.01 18.25 -2.77
N LYS A 35 6.38 18.76 -3.95
CA LYS A 35 6.44 17.95 -5.18
C LYS A 35 7.46 16.80 -5.08
N ALA A 36 8.67 17.08 -4.58
CA ALA A 36 9.70 16.06 -4.41
C ALA A 36 9.28 14.98 -3.40
N TYR A 37 8.60 15.39 -2.34
CA TYR A 37 8.09 14.49 -1.32
C TYR A 37 6.95 13.58 -1.82
N ARG A 38 5.99 14.13 -2.59
CA ARG A 38 4.94 13.31 -3.24
C ARG A 38 5.51 12.25 -4.17
N ALA A 39 6.57 12.58 -4.92
CA ALA A 39 7.24 11.61 -5.77
C ALA A 39 7.81 10.44 -4.94
N LEU A 40 8.51 10.75 -3.85
CA LEU A 40 9.05 9.74 -2.94
C LEU A 40 7.95 8.87 -2.31
N HIS A 41 6.83 9.46 -1.91
CA HIS A 41 5.70 8.69 -1.34
C HIS A 41 5.02 7.79 -2.35
N ARG A 42 4.79 8.29 -3.57
CA ARG A 42 4.26 7.47 -4.66
C ARG A 42 5.19 6.29 -4.95
N ASP A 43 6.50 6.49 -4.93
CA ASP A 43 7.48 5.43 -5.09
C ASP A 43 7.41 4.40 -3.93
N ALA A 44 7.22 4.85 -2.70
CA ALA A 44 7.02 3.98 -1.55
C ALA A 44 5.70 3.18 -1.63
N ALA A 45 4.62 3.79 -2.10
CA ALA A 45 3.33 3.11 -2.31
C ALA A 45 3.41 2.07 -3.45
N LEU A 46 4.12 2.38 -4.55
CA LEU A 46 4.40 1.43 -5.62
C LEU A 46 5.12 0.18 -5.08
N GLU A 47 6.14 0.37 -4.24
CA GLU A 47 6.88 -0.75 -3.66
C GLU A 47 6.03 -1.55 -2.67
N ALA A 48 5.21 -0.88 -1.86
CA ALA A 48 4.30 -1.56 -0.94
C ALA A 48 3.29 -2.46 -1.67
N VAL A 49 2.71 -2.00 -2.80
CA VAL A 49 1.80 -2.81 -3.63
C VAL A 49 2.53 -4.03 -4.20
N ARG A 50 3.77 -3.86 -4.69
CA ARG A 50 4.56 -4.97 -5.23
C ARG A 50 4.89 -6.01 -4.15
N ILE A 51 5.32 -5.57 -2.97
CA ILE A 51 5.58 -6.47 -1.83
C ILE A 51 4.29 -7.22 -1.45
N GLN A 52 3.15 -6.53 -1.45
CA GLN A 52 1.86 -7.14 -1.13
C GLN A 52 1.53 -8.31 -2.08
N GLN A 53 1.70 -8.10 -3.38
CA GLN A 53 1.50 -9.11 -4.41
C GLN A 53 2.39 -10.34 -4.18
N ILE A 54 3.71 -10.12 -4.00
CA ILE A 54 4.66 -11.20 -3.72
C ILE A 54 4.25 -12.00 -2.47
N MET A 55 3.84 -11.32 -1.40
CA MET A 55 3.40 -11.96 -0.17
C MET A 55 2.13 -12.80 -0.37
N GLN A 56 1.20 -12.37 -1.21
CA GLN A 56 0.00 -13.15 -1.55
C GLN A 56 0.36 -14.41 -2.34
N LEU A 57 1.27 -14.31 -3.31
CA LEU A 57 1.75 -15.46 -4.07
C LEU A 57 2.46 -16.47 -3.18
N LEU A 58 3.34 -16.01 -2.27
CA LEU A 58 4.02 -16.87 -1.30
C LEU A 58 3.02 -17.54 -0.35
N ALA A 59 2.02 -16.81 0.15
CA ALA A 59 0.99 -17.37 1.01
C ALA A 59 0.16 -18.45 0.30
N LEU A 60 -0.14 -18.26 -0.99
CA LEU A 60 -0.81 -19.26 -1.81
C LEU A 60 0.10 -20.50 -2.01
N GLY A 61 1.37 -20.29 -2.35
CA GLY A 61 2.34 -21.37 -2.53
C GLY A 61 2.52 -22.23 -1.27
N VAL A 62 2.59 -21.61 -0.09
CA VAL A 62 2.70 -22.35 1.18
C VAL A 62 1.45 -23.20 1.45
N ARG A 63 0.24 -22.69 1.16
CA ARG A 63 -1.00 -23.45 1.34
C ARG A 63 -1.09 -24.65 0.40
N LEU A 64 -0.77 -24.43 -0.88
CA LEU A 64 -0.78 -25.49 -1.89
C LEU A 64 0.38 -26.50 -1.70
N SER A 65 1.37 -26.17 -0.88
CA SER A 65 2.50 -27.03 -0.58
C SER A 65 2.25 -27.98 0.60
N GLU A 66 1.12 -27.88 1.33
CA GLU A 66 0.93 -28.61 2.59
C GLU A 66 1.17 -30.12 2.45
N ASP A 67 0.75 -30.72 1.33
CA ASP A 67 0.94 -32.14 1.02
C ASP A 67 1.91 -32.40 -0.16
N GLY A 68 2.65 -31.37 -0.58
CA GLY A 68 3.43 -31.34 -1.81
C GLY A 68 2.60 -30.93 -3.04
N PHE A 69 3.24 -30.30 -4.04
CA PHE A 69 2.53 -29.69 -5.16
C PHE A 69 2.01 -30.70 -6.19
N THR A 70 0.72 -30.63 -6.50
CA THR A 70 0.11 -31.30 -7.66
C THR A 70 0.24 -30.46 -8.93
N LYS A 71 0.02 -31.07 -10.11
CA LYS A 71 0.04 -30.35 -11.40
C LYS A 71 -0.98 -29.22 -11.47
N GLN A 72 -2.17 -29.44 -10.92
CA GLN A 72 -3.26 -28.45 -10.91
C GLN A 72 -2.93 -27.25 -10.03
N GLU A 73 -2.23 -27.47 -8.92
CA GLU A 73 -1.83 -26.40 -8.00
C GLU A 73 -0.68 -25.55 -8.57
N LEU A 74 0.24 -26.18 -9.30
CA LEU A 74 1.26 -25.46 -10.08
C LEU A 74 0.61 -24.58 -11.16
N GLU A 75 -0.41 -25.09 -11.86
CA GLU A 75 -1.17 -24.30 -12.83
C GLU A 75 -1.92 -23.13 -12.17
N THR A 76 -2.46 -23.36 -10.97
CA THR A 76 -3.11 -22.30 -10.16
C THR A 76 -2.11 -21.21 -9.77
N LEU A 77 -0.90 -21.57 -9.33
CA LEU A 77 0.16 -20.59 -9.03
C LEU A 77 0.58 -19.79 -10.26
N ASP A 78 0.65 -20.44 -11.42
CA ASP A 78 1.03 -19.77 -12.66
C ASP A 78 -0.05 -18.80 -13.14
N GLN A 79 -1.34 -19.18 -13.06
CA GLN A 79 -2.45 -18.26 -13.31
C GLN A 79 -2.42 -17.07 -12.35
N PHE A 80 -2.21 -17.31 -11.05
CA PHE A 80 -2.15 -16.25 -10.06
C PHE A 80 -0.97 -15.30 -10.28
N ARG A 81 0.17 -15.81 -10.76
CA ARG A 81 1.33 -14.99 -11.17
C ARG A 81 0.98 -14.11 -12.36
N ARG A 82 0.34 -14.64 -13.39
CA ARG A 82 -0.07 -13.87 -14.59
C ARG A 82 -1.03 -12.74 -14.23
N VAL A 83 -2.06 -13.04 -13.44
CA VAL A 83 -3.02 -12.02 -12.97
C VAL A 83 -2.32 -10.89 -12.21
N GLN A 84 -1.33 -11.18 -11.36
CA GLN A 84 -0.56 -10.15 -10.65
C GLN A 84 0.30 -9.29 -11.59
N VAL A 85 0.87 -9.88 -12.63
CA VAL A 85 1.64 -9.14 -13.66
C VAL A 85 0.74 -8.18 -14.43
N ASP A 86 -0.53 -8.53 -14.61
CA ASP A 86 -1.53 -7.70 -15.31
C ASP A 86 -2.15 -6.60 -14.42
N VAL A 87 -1.91 -6.60 -13.09
CA VAL A 87 -2.39 -5.52 -12.22
C VAL A 87 -1.66 -4.22 -12.54
N ASP A 88 -2.43 -3.15 -12.75
CA ASP A 88 -1.89 -1.80 -12.86
C ASP A 88 -1.40 -1.29 -11.48
N ILE A 89 -0.14 -1.59 -11.20
CA ILE A 89 0.55 -1.19 -9.96
C ILE A 89 0.55 0.34 -9.81
N LYS A 90 0.60 1.09 -10.92
CA LYS A 90 0.57 2.55 -10.86
C LYS A 90 -0.80 3.04 -10.41
N ALA A 91 -1.89 2.56 -11.02
CA ALA A 91 -3.24 2.93 -10.59
C ALA A 91 -3.53 2.55 -9.11
N ALA A 92 -3.03 1.39 -8.66
CA ALA A 92 -3.15 0.96 -7.28
C ALA A 92 -2.36 1.87 -6.31
N ALA A 93 -1.12 2.23 -6.65
CA ALA A 93 -0.33 3.17 -5.86
C ALA A 93 -0.95 4.57 -5.85
N ASP A 94 -1.56 5.00 -6.95
CA ASP A 94 -2.22 6.31 -7.03
C ASP A 94 -3.38 6.38 -6.06
N THR A 95 -4.15 5.31 -5.93
CA THR A 95 -5.24 5.22 -4.95
C THR A 95 -4.72 5.31 -3.50
N LEU A 96 -3.47 4.94 -3.25
CA LEU A 96 -2.83 4.96 -1.93
C LEU A 96 -2.05 6.25 -1.63
N SER A 97 -1.81 7.09 -2.64
CA SER A 97 -1.00 8.32 -2.53
C SER A 97 -1.73 9.55 -3.07
N THR A 98 -3.02 9.44 -3.39
CA THR A 98 -3.83 10.58 -3.83
C THR A 98 -4.52 11.19 -2.62
N PRO A 99 -4.33 12.50 -2.37
CA PRO A 99 -4.96 13.17 -1.25
C PRO A 99 -6.47 12.98 -1.30
N ALA A 100 -7.08 12.67 -0.16
CA ALA A 100 -8.54 12.71 -0.04
C ALA A 100 -9.00 14.13 -0.40
N ALA A 101 -9.79 14.27 -1.47
CA ALA A 101 -10.22 15.56 -2.01
C ALA A 101 -10.68 16.50 -0.87
N ALA A 102 -9.98 17.63 -0.74
CA ALA A 102 -10.10 18.56 0.37
C ALA A 102 -11.53 19.12 0.52
N GLY A 103 -12.29 18.56 1.46
CA GLY A 103 -13.14 19.38 2.31
C GLY A 103 -12.20 20.09 3.30
N ASN A 104 -12.13 21.42 3.21
CA ASN A 104 -11.22 22.29 3.97
C ASN A 104 -10.94 21.75 5.41
N PRO A 105 -9.73 21.23 5.71
CA PRO A 105 -9.45 20.69 7.03
C PRO A 105 -9.44 21.83 8.06
N PRO A 106 -10.05 21.65 9.26
CA PRO A 106 -9.95 22.63 10.33
C PRO A 106 -8.47 22.83 10.69
N ALA A 107 -8.08 24.08 10.92
CA ALA A 107 -6.70 24.46 11.21
C ALA A 107 -6.08 23.55 12.30
N PRO A 108 -4.83 23.09 12.12
CA PRO A 108 -4.18 22.18 13.06
C PRO A 108 -4.07 22.86 14.42
N ARG A 109 -4.70 22.26 15.45
CA ARG A 109 -4.61 22.71 16.84
C ARG A 109 -3.43 22.01 17.51
N SER A 110 -2.49 22.80 18.03
CA SER A 110 -1.36 22.30 18.79
C SER A 110 -1.84 21.83 20.16
N ARG A 111 -1.39 20.65 20.62
CA ARG A 111 -1.61 20.19 22.01
C ARG A 111 -0.83 21.01 23.05
N LEU A 112 0.03 21.92 22.60
CA LEU A 112 0.74 22.87 23.46
C LEU A 112 -0.12 24.07 23.83
N ASP A 113 -1.23 24.32 23.12
CA ASP A 113 -2.16 25.41 23.44
C ASP A 113 -3.09 25.07 24.64
N SER A 114 -2.96 23.86 25.18
CA SER A 114 -3.73 23.35 26.33
C SER A 114 -2.89 23.11 27.60
N LEU A 115 -1.69 23.68 27.65
CA LEU A 115 -0.84 23.76 28.85
C LEU A 115 -0.86 25.19 29.40
#